data_AF-A0A323TGD8-F1
#
_entry.id   AF-A0A323TGD8-F1
#
_cell.length_a   1.000
_cell.length_b   1.000
_cell.length_c   1.000
_cell.angle_alpha   90.00
_cell.angle_beta   90.00
_cell.angle_gamma   90.00
#
_symmetry.space_group_name_H-M   'P 1'
#
loop_
_entity.id
_entity.type
_entity.pdbx_description
1 polymer ?
#
loop_
_entity_poly.entity_id
_entity_poly.type
_entity_poly.pdbx_seq_one_letter_code
_entity_poly.pdbx_strand_id
1 'polypeptide(L)' 'MIPIWVRLVFIIAAIIGSLALGAMIGYGIVGEGGNPMDVFNPQTWYHIYDIIFEGTDRQR' A
#
# COMPACT_ATOMS: atom_id res chain seq x y z
N MET A 1 -26.52 -9.38 -21.49
CA MET A 1 -26.79 -8.95 -20.10
C MET A 1 -25.59 -9.37 -19.27
N ILE A 2 -24.83 -8.42 -18.71
CA ILE A 2 -23.64 -8.76 -17.89
C ILE A 2 -24.15 -9.40 -16.59
N PRO A 3 -23.72 -10.62 -16.24
CA PRO A 3 -24.17 -11.28 -15.01
C PRO A 3 -23.74 -10.47 -13.79
N ILE A 4 -24.64 -10.38 -12.81
CA ILE A 4 -24.47 -9.59 -11.57
C ILE A 4 -23.22 -10.02 -10.78
N TRP A 5 -22.90 -11.31 -10.79
CA TRP A 5 -21.69 -11.86 -10.17
C TRP A 5 -20.39 -11.30 -10.79
N VAL A 6 -20.32 -11.22 -12.12
CA VAL A 6 -19.14 -10.66 -12.81
C VAL A 6 -18.97 -9.18 -12.49
N ARG A 7 -20.08 -8.44 -12.39
CA ARG A 7 -20.06 -7.03 -12.00
C ARG A 7 -19.48 -6.84 -10.60
N LEU A 8 -19.78 -7.75 -9.67
CA LEU A 8 -19.30 -7.70 -8.28
C LEU A 8 -17.80 -7.98 -8.19
N VAL A 9 -17.31 -8.98 -8.93
CA VAL A 9 -15.86 -9.26 -9.05
C VAL A 9 -15.11 -8.06 -9.64
N PHE A 10 -15.68 -7.40 -10.64
CA PHE A 10 -15.08 -6.22 -11.26
C PHE A 10 -14.95 -5.05 -10.29
N ILE A 11 -15.98 -4.82 -9.46
CA ILE A 11 -15.96 -3.78 -8.43
C ILE A 11 -14.90 -4.09 -7.37
N ILE A 12 -14.81 -5.34 -6.91
CA ILE A 12 -13.79 -5.75 -5.93
C ILE A 12 -12.38 -5.57 -6.51
N ALA A 13 -12.16 -6.00 -7.76
CA ALA A 13 -10.89 -5.81 -8.44
C ALA A 13 -10.53 -4.32 -8.58
N ALA A 14 -11.50 -3.47 -8.89
CA ALA A 14 -11.30 -2.02 -8.97
C ALA A 14 -10.96 -1.40 -7.60
N ILE A 15 -11.57 -1.87 -6.51
CA ILE A 15 -11.26 -1.43 -5.15
C ILE A 15 -9.82 -1.83 -4.77
N ILE A 16 -9.44 -3.08 -5.01
CA ILE A 16 -8.08 -3.56 -4.74
C ILE A 16 -7.05 -2.79 -5.58
N GLY A 17 -7.36 -2.57 -6.86
CA GLY A 17 -6.52 -1.76 -7.75
C GLY A 17 -6.37 -0.32 -7.26
N SER A 18 -7.47 0.31 -6.83
CA SER A 18 -7.47 1.66 -6.25
C SER A 18 -6.65 1.75 -4.96
N LEU A 19 -6.76 0.76 -4.08
CA LEU A 19 -5.97 0.68 -2.85
C LEU A 19 -4.47 0.50 -3.15
N ALA A 20 -4.13 -0.38 -4.10
CA ALA A 20 -2.75 -0.58 -4.52
C ALA A 20 -2.17 0.69 -5.14
N LEU A 21 -2.89 1.34 -6.06
CA LEU A 21 -2.48 2.60 -6.67
C LEU A 21 -2.36 3.73 -5.63
N GLY A 22 -3.31 3.82 -4.70
CA GLY A 22 -3.27 4.78 -3.60
C GLY A 22 -2.08 4.56 -2.67
N ALA A 23 -1.74 3.31 -2.37
CA ALA A 23 -0.56 2.96 -1.58
C ALA A 23 0.74 3.25 -2.35
N MET A 24 0.80 2.96 -3.65
CA MET A 24 1.94 3.30 -4.52
C MET A 24 2.18 4.81 -4.59
N ILE A 25 1.12 5.57 -4.76
CA ILE A 25 1.19 7.04 -4.81
C ILE A 25 1.54 7.58 -3.41
N GLY A 26 0.95 7.06 -2.34
CA GLY A 26 1.24 7.45 -0.97
C GLY A 26 2.70 7.17 -0.58
N TYR A 27 3.18 5.94 -0.81
CA TYR A 27 4.56 5.56 -0.54
C TYR A 27 5.56 6.28 -1.44
N GLY A 28 5.24 6.44 -2.72
CA GLY A 28 6.14 7.03 -3.70
C GLY A 28 6.24 8.56 -3.66
N ILE A 29 5.16 9.25 -3.28
CA ILE A 29 5.12 10.72 -3.23
C ILE A 29 5.30 11.25 -1.81
N VAL A 30 4.72 10.58 -0.80
CA VAL A 30 4.78 11.04 0.61
C VAL A 30 5.90 10.33 1.37
N GLY A 31 6.26 9.09 1.00
CA GLY A 31 7.37 8.35 1.59
C GLY A 31 8.71 8.56 0.85
N GLU A 32 9.81 8.16 1.48
CA GLU A 32 11.17 8.20 0.90
C GLU A 32 11.39 7.19 -0.25
N GLY A 33 10.36 6.43 -0.62
CA GLY A 33 10.42 5.37 -1.62
C GLY A 33 10.38 5.90 -3.03
N GLY A 34 11.53 6.20 -3.62
CA GLY A 34 11.62 6.69 -5.01
C GLY A 34 11.02 5.76 -6.08
N ASN A 35 10.72 4.48 -5.77
CA ASN A 35 10.10 3.52 -6.68
C ASN A 35 8.68 3.12 -6.21
N PRO A 36 7.63 3.36 -7.03
CA PRO A 36 6.26 2.97 -6.71
C PRO A 36 6.07 1.45 -6.54
N MET A 37 6.95 0.65 -7.14
CA MET A 37 6.88 -0.81 -7.12
C MET A 37 7.29 -1.42 -5.78
N ASP A 38 7.97 -0.64 -4.94
CA ASP A 38 8.45 -1.08 -3.63
C ASP A 38 7.31 -1.31 -2.63
N VAL A 39 6.07 -0.88 -2.92
CA VAL A 39 4.89 -1.23 -2.10
C VAL A 39 4.63 -2.74 -2.05
N PHE A 40 5.03 -3.48 -3.09
CA PHE A 40 4.97 -4.93 -3.10
C PHE A 40 6.17 -5.59 -2.41
N ASN A 41 7.20 -4.83 -2.05
CA ASN A 41 8.39 -5.35 -1.40
C ASN A 41 8.16 -5.41 0.12
N PRO A 42 8.29 -6.58 0.77
CA PRO A 42 8.18 -6.66 2.23
C PRO A 42 9.22 -5.79 2.97
N GLN A 43 10.36 -5.46 2.36
CA GLN A 43 11.37 -4.57 2.95
C GLN A 43 10.84 -3.15 3.23
N THR A 44 9.94 -2.65 2.40
CA THR A 44 9.25 -1.37 2.59
C THR A 44 8.45 -1.33 3.89
N TRP A 45 7.80 -2.45 4.22
CA TRP A 45 7.01 -2.56 5.45
C TRP A 45 7.90 -2.60 6.69
N TYR A 46 9.09 -3.20 6.59
CA TYR A 46 10.10 -3.12 7.64
C TYR A 46 10.64 -1.69 7.82
N HIS A 47 10.87 -0.93 6.74
CA HIS A 47 11.27 0.49 6.82
C HIS A 47 10.20 1.35 7.50
N ILE A 48 8.93 1.17 7.14
CA ILE A 48 7.80 1.87 7.79
C ILE A 48 7.71 1.49 9.27
N TYR A 49 7.89 0.22 9.60
CA TYR A 49 7.92 -0.25 10.99
C TYR A 49 9.05 0.43 11.75
N ASP A 50 10.25 0.46 11.18
CA ASP A 50 11.42 1.10 11.80
C ASP A 50 11.14 2.59 12.07
N ILE A 51 10.61 3.33 11.09
CA ILE A 51 10.22 4.75 11.27
C ILE A 51 9.23 4.94 12.43
N ILE A 52 8.24 4.05 12.57
CA ILE A 52 7.21 4.16 13.62
C ILE A 52 7.80 3.84 15.00
N PHE A 53 8.68 2.84 15.09
CA PHE A 53 9.13 2.29 16.37
C PHE A 53 10.51 2.79 16.83
N GLU A 54 11.35 3.33 15.94
CA GLU A 54 12.68 3.91 16.26
C GLU A 54 12.59 5.02 17.32
N GLY A 55 11.51 5.81 17.29
CA GLY A 55 11.25 6.85 18.30
C GLY A 55 10.68 6.35 19.63
N THR A 56 10.14 5.13 19.67
CA THR A 56 9.44 4.57 20.83
C THR A 56 10.39 3.88 21.80
N ASP A 57 11.48 3.28 21.32
CA ASP A 57 12.45 2.55 22.15
C ASP A 57 13.44 3.45 22.91
N ARG A 58 13.50 4.77 22.62
CA ARG A 58 14.36 5.72 23.35
C ARG A 58 13.73 6.32 24.61
N GLN A 59 12.55 5.85 25.03
CA GLN A 59 11.77 6.40 26.15
C GLN A 59 11.48 5.38 27.27
N ARG A 60 12.21 4.26 27.35
CA ARG A 60 12.17 3.34 28.51
C ARG A 60 13.54 2.99 29.03
#